data_AF-A0A836WKS2-F1
#
_entry.id   AF-A0A836WKS2-F1
#
_cell.length_a   1.000
_cell.length_b   1.000
_cell.length_c   1.000
_cell.angle_alpha   90.00
_cell.angle_beta   90.00
_cell.angle_gamma   90.00
#
_symmetry.space_group_name_H-M   'P 1'
#
loop_
_entity.id
_entity.type
_entity.pdbx_description
1 polymer ?
#
loop_
_entity_poly.entity_id
_entity_poly.type
_entity_poly.pdbx_seq_one_letter_code
_entity_poly.pdbx_strand_id
1 'polypeptide(L)' 'MEIKGLLKAKQEIINDALIRYLGEDNSPIFEAMRYSVLNGGKRIRPILCLLTYESAGGNDLAEIIPIACGIELIHCY' A
#
# COMPACT_ATOMS: atom_id res chain seq x y z
N MET A 1 5.67 -13.23 18.61
CA MET A 1 4.93 -13.81 17.46
C MET A 1 3.84 -12.86 16.93
N GLU A 2 3.62 -11.68 17.51
CA GLU A 2 2.53 -10.75 17.11
C GLU A 2 2.88 -9.82 15.93
N ILE A 3 4.11 -9.28 15.88
CA ILE A 3 4.47 -8.24 14.90
C ILE A 3 4.39 -8.75 13.45
N LYS A 4 4.83 -9.98 13.19
CA LYS A 4 4.80 -10.55 11.83
C LYS A 4 3.37 -10.68 11.29
N GLY A 5 2.41 -11.03 12.15
CA GLY A 5 1.00 -11.12 11.77
C GLY A 5 0.40 -9.75 11.45
N LEU A 6 0.67 -8.75 12.30
CA LEU A 6 0.25 -7.37 12.08
C LEU A 6 0.77 -6.83 10.75
N LEU A 7 2.09 -6.96 10.51
CA LEU A 7 2.71 -6.47 9.28
C LEU A 7 2.11 -7.14 8.04
N LYS A 8 1.85 -8.45 8.10
CA LYS A 8 1.24 -9.18 6.99
C LYS A 8 -0.19 -8.70 6.71
N ALA A 9 -1.01 -8.52 7.73
CA ALA A 9 -2.38 -8.02 7.57
C ALA A 9 -2.42 -6.62 6.95
N LYS A 10 -1.55 -5.70 7.41
CA LYS A 10 -1.45 -4.35 6.83
C LYS A 10 -0.89 -4.39 5.40
N GLN A 11 0.05 -5.28 5.12
CA GLN A 11 0.58 -5.49 3.77
C GLN A 11 -0.50 -5.93 2.78
N GLU A 12 -1.39 -6.85 3.17
CA GLU A 12 -2.51 -7.33 2.35
C GLU A 12 -3.47 -6.18 2.01
N ILE A 13 -3.87 -5.37 3.00
CA ILE A 13 -4.72 -4.18 2.79
C ILE A 13 -4.13 -3.22 1.75
N ILE A 14 -2.83 -2.95 1.85
CA ILE A 14 -2.13 -2.04 0.92
C ILE A 14 -2.04 -2.66 -0.48
N ASN A 15 -1.71 -3.95 -0.60
CA ASN A 15 -1.64 -4.61 -1.90
C ASN A 15 -3.00 -4.59 -2.61
N ASP A 16 -4.08 -4.89 -1.90
CA ASP A 16 -5.43 -4.86 -2.46
C ASP A 16 -5.82 -3.46 -2.93
N ALA A 17 -5.46 -2.43 -2.15
CA ALA A 17 -5.69 -1.04 -2.53
C ALA A 17 -4.88 -0.62 -3.77
N LEU A 18 -3.59 -0.99 -3.83
CA LEU A 18 -2.72 -0.70 -4.99
C LEU A 18 -3.24 -1.37 -6.27
N ILE A 19 -3.70 -2.62 -6.18
CA ILE A 19 -4.33 -3.33 -7.32
C ILE A 19 -5.53 -2.52 -7.84
N ARG A 20 -6.40 -2.06 -6.94
CA ARG A 20 -7.57 -1.24 -7.33
C ARG A 20 -7.17 0.10 -7.96
N TYR A 21 -6.18 0.79 -7.40
CA TYR A 21 -5.77 2.11 -7.91
C TYR A 21 -5.01 2.06 -9.23
N LEU A 22 -4.26 0.99 -9.50
CA LEU A 22 -3.54 0.82 -10.76
C LEU A 22 -4.44 0.34 -11.91
N GLY A 23 -5.64 -0.15 -11.60
CA GLY A 23 -6.64 -0.55 -12.60
C GLY A 23 -6.17 -1.66 -13.55
N GLU A 24 -7.00 -1.90 -14.57
CA GLU A 24 -6.86 -3.04 -15.52
C GLU A 24 -6.48 -2.59 -16.94
N ASP A 25 -6.08 -1.33 -17.13
CA ASP A 25 -5.60 -0.83 -18.42
C ASP A 25 -4.34 -1.61 -18.84
N ASN A 26 -4.37 -2.26 -20.00
CA ASN A 26 -3.27 -3.09 -20.53
C ASN A 26 -2.33 -2.34 -21.49
N SER A 27 -2.36 -1.01 -21.48
CA SER A 27 -1.33 -0.24 -22.18
C SER A 27 0.06 -0.50 -21.57
N PRO A 28 1.14 -0.42 -22.38
CA PRO A 28 2.49 -0.73 -21.90
C PRO A 28 2.92 0.06 -20.65
N ILE A 29 2.41 1.29 -20.49
CA ILE A 29 2.72 2.13 -19.33
C ILE A 29 2.08 1.56 -18.05
N PHE A 30 0.82 1.14 -18.10
CA PHE A 30 0.13 0.58 -16.95
C PHE A 30 0.65 -0.82 -16.59
N GLU A 31 1.05 -1.62 -17.58
CA GLU A 31 1.74 -2.89 -17.34
C GLU A 31 3.08 -2.66 -16.62
N ALA A 32 3.88 -1.70 -17.07
CA ALA A 32 5.15 -1.35 -16.42
C ALA A 32 4.93 -0.83 -14.99
N MET A 33 3.92 0.00 -14.76
CA MET A 33 3.57 0.48 -13.42
C MET A 33 3.17 -0.66 -12.48
N ARG A 34 2.28 -1.56 -12.92
CA ARG A 34 1.90 -2.74 -12.13
C ARG A 34 3.08 -3.65 -11.87
N TYR A 35 3.96 -3.86 -12.85
CA TYR A 35 5.19 -4.61 -12.65
C TYR A 35 6.07 -3.97 -11.58
N SER A 36 6.36 -2.68 -11.65
CA SER A 36 7.22 -2.01 -10.67
C SER A 36 6.61 -1.98 -9.26
N VAL A 37 5.31 -1.73 -9.15
CA VAL A 37 4.64 -1.54 -7.86
C VAL A 37 4.24 -2.87 -7.21
N LEU A 38 3.74 -3.84 -7.98
CA LEU A 38 3.12 -5.07 -7.46
C LEU A 38 4.08 -6.27 -7.36
N ASN A 39 5.34 -6.15 -7.80
CA ASN A 39 6.32 -7.27 -7.78
C ASN A 39 6.91 -7.56 -6.38
N GLY A 40 6.05 -7.58 -5.37
CA GLY A 40 6.39 -7.87 -3.98
C GLY A 40 6.86 -6.65 -3.19
N GLY A 41 7.57 -6.90 -2.10
CA GLY A 41 8.05 -5.88 -1.17
C GLY A 41 7.34 -5.93 0.18
N LYS A 42 8.04 -5.50 1.25
CA LYS A 42 7.55 -5.57 2.64
C LYS A 42 6.53 -4.47 2.98
N ARG A 43 6.30 -3.51 2.08
CA ARG A 43 5.37 -2.38 2.26
C ARG A 43 5.63 -1.58 3.54
N ILE A 44 6.88 -1.46 3.97
CA ILE A 44 7.21 -0.84 5.27
C ILE A 44 6.75 0.61 5.34
N ARG A 45 6.93 1.39 4.26
CA ARG A 45 6.55 2.81 4.22
C ARG A 45 5.03 3.04 4.36
N PRO A 46 4.17 2.41 3.54
CA PRO A 46 2.73 2.57 3.70
C PRO A 46 2.23 1.98 5.03
N ILE A 47 2.81 0.87 5.51
CA ILE A 47 2.44 0.32 6.83
C ILE A 47 2.79 1.30 7.96
N LEU A 48 3.96 1.94 7.92
CA LEU A 48 4.32 2.97 8.90
C LEU A 48 3.35 4.16 8.87
N CYS A 49 2.90 4.57 7.68
CA CYS A 49 1.88 5.60 7.53
C CYS A 49 0.57 5.20 8.25
N LEU A 50 0.06 3.99 7.98
CA LEU A 50 -1.15 3.46 8.63
C LEU A 50 -1.00 3.42 10.16
N LEU A 51 0.08 2.84 10.66
CA LEU A 51 0.32 2.70 12.10
C LEU A 51 0.49 4.06 12.78
N THR A 52 1.07 5.04 12.09
CA THR A 52 1.22 6.42 12.62
C THR A 52 -0.13 7.10 12.73
N TYR A 53 -0.98 6.98 11.70
CA TYR A 53 -2.35 7.50 11.73
C TYR A 53 -3.16 6.88 12.88
N GLU A 54 -3.11 5.55 13.02
CA GLU A 54 -3.76 4.83 14.12
C GLU A 54 -3.25 5.28 15.50
N SER A 55 -1.93 5.47 15.64
CA SER A 55 -1.31 5.92 16.89
C SER A 55 -1.66 7.37 17.23
N ALA A 56 -2.00 8.19 16.24
CA ALA A 56 -2.47 9.56 16.43
C ALA A 56 -3.98 9.65 16.75
N GLY A 57 -4.68 8.51 16.87
CA GLY A 57 -6.11 8.45 17.17
C GLY A 57 -7.01 8.34 15.94
N GLY A 58 -6.43 8.24 14.75
CA GLY A 58 -7.17 7.95 13.52
C GLY A 58 -7.79 6.56 13.55
N ASN A 59 -9.03 6.43 13.07
CA ASN A 59 -9.78 5.17 13.11
C ASN A 59 -10.48 4.83 11.80
N ASP A 60 -10.39 5.70 10.78
CA ASP A 60 -10.95 5.44 9.45
C ASP A 60 -9.84 5.04 8.47
N LEU A 61 -9.79 3.75 8.13
CA LEU A 61 -8.85 3.24 7.14
C LEU A 61 -9.09 3.84 5.74
N ALA A 62 -10.33 4.20 5.40
CA ALA A 62 -10.64 4.76 4.10
C ALA A 62 -10.00 6.15 3.90
N GLU A 63 -9.79 6.90 4.98
CA GLU A 63 -9.12 8.20 4.96
C GLU A 63 -7.61 8.07 4.66
N ILE A 64 -6.94 7.10 5.28
CA ILE A 64 -5.48 6.98 5.24
C ILE A 64 -4.94 6.10 4.11
N ILE A 65 -5.72 5.12 3.62
CA ILE A 65 -5.30 4.20 2.55
C ILE A 65 -4.83 4.93 1.28
N PRO A 66 -5.53 5.96 0.75
CA PRO A 66 -5.07 6.69 -0.43
C PRO A 66 -3.69 7.32 -0.24
N ILE A 67 -3.44 7.89 0.96
CA ILE A 67 -2.17 8.54 1.30
C ILE A 67 -1.05 7.49 1.42
N ALA A 68 -1.30 6.38 2.10
CA ALA A 68 -0.35 5.29 2.21
C ALA A 68 0.01 4.72 0.82
N CYS A 69 -0.98 4.51 -0.05
CA CYS A 69 -0.74 4.08 -1.43
C CYS A 69 0.07 5.11 -2.22
N GLY A 70 -0.22 6.40 -2.09
CA GLY A 70 0.57 7.47 -2.70
C GLY A 70 2.05 7.44 -2.30
N ILE A 71 2.35 7.17 -1.02
CA ILE A 71 3.73 7.02 -0.54
C ILE A 71 4.44 5.85 -1.21
N GLU A 72 3.76 4.71 -1.37
CA GLU A 72 4.36 3.54 -2.04
C GLU A 72 4.55 3.79 -3.53
N LEU A 73 3.63 4.50 -4.20
CA LEU A 73 3.77 4.88 -5.61
C LEU A 73 4.99 5.79 -5.82
N ILE A 74 5.24 6.74 -4.91
CA ILE A 74 6.45 7.58 -4.93
C ILE A 74 7.71 6.75 -4.64
N HIS A 75 7.62 5.75 -3.76
CA HIS A 75 8.75 4.86 -3.47
C HIS A 75 9.15 4.00 -4.67
N CYS A 76 8.18 3.56 -5.48
CA CYS A 76 8.38 2.65 -6.60
C CYS A 76 8.79 3.33 -7.92
N TYR A 77 8.93 4.67 -7.94
CA TYR A 77 9.62 5.41 -9.01
C TYR A 77 11.14 5.25 -8.88
#